data_AF-A0A940ETW2-F1
#
_entry.id   AF-A0A940ETW2-F1
#
_cell.length_a   1.000
_cell.length_b   1.000
_cell.length_c   1.000
_cell.angle_alpha   90.00
_cell.angle_beta   90.00
_cell.angle_gamma   90.00
#
_symmetry.space_group_name_H-M   'P 1'
#
loop_
_entity.id
_entity.type
_entity.pdbx_description
1 polymer ?
#
loop_
_entity_poly.entity_id
_entity_poly.type
_entity_poly.pdbx_seq_one_letter_code
_entity_poly.pdbx_strand_id
1 'polypeptide(L)'
;MTDTGAPPTPLRILVKGSSLVLKVPERAPLPGEYAFPRHVENDLVARGIPVTVWNAGVVGEPTSAAFADWEAQVLAWAPDVIVLGYGYYECIHGFLPHWFERLANPEIRRPGVLRELGRTVLVRPAWKGSAQVQRFWEQRVHRIRADRLRRRVIRRYAAIIDRSRRAGSPLVLVLDLLGPNERAASWFPGMAGRIAAMNDALEAMVAGFADADVRMLSVRALVGPEAEGDPVPDGLHYNPQLRRRIASAIADAAAERSAAIGRPAVSPR
;
A
#
# COMPACT_ATOMS: atom_id res chain seq x y z
N MET A 1 41.04 1.30 -25.00
CA MET A 1 40.89 0.50 -23.76
C MET A 1 39.42 0.58 -23.38
N THR A 2 38.65 -0.48 -23.65
CA THR A 2 37.28 -0.61 -23.16
C THR A 2 37.36 -0.85 -21.66
N ASP A 3 36.94 0.14 -20.88
CA ASP A 3 36.75 -0.01 -19.44
C ASP A 3 35.84 -1.21 -19.19
N THR A 4 36.42 -2.34 -18.77
CA THR A 4 35.68 -3.54 -18.34
C THR A 4 35.17 -3.33 -16.92
N GLY A 5 34.64 -2.14 -16.64
CA GLY A 5 34.15 -1.71 -15.35
C GLY A 5 33.11 -2.70 -14.84
N ALA A 6 33.20 -3.03 -13.55
CA ALA A 6 32.23 -3.89 -12.89
C ALA A 6 30.81 -3.41 -13.19
N PRO A 7 29.84 -4.31 -13.43
CA PRO A 7 28.48 -3.91 -13.74
C PRO A 7 27.92 -3.02 -12.61
N PRO A 8 27.16 -1.97 -12.93
CA PRO A 8 26.63 -1.07 -11.94
C PRO A 8 25.81 -1.83 -10.90
N THR A 9 26.02 -1.50 -9.63
CA THR A 9 25.26 -2.12 -8.53
C THR A 9 23.78 -1.76 -8.70
N PRO A 10 22.86 -2.74 -8.75
CA PRO A 10 21.45 -2.44 -8.99
C PRO A 10 20.85 -1.64 -7.84
N LEU A 11 19.95 -0.72 -8.18
CA LEU A 11 19.10 -0.03 -7.22
C LEU A 11 18.20 -1.03 -6.49
N ARG A 12 18.08 -0.94 -5.17
CA ARG A 12 17.24 -1.83 -4.36
C ARG A 12 16.00 -1.10 -3.88
N ILE A 13 14.82 -1.56 -4.29
CA ILE A 13 13.53 -0.98 -3.90
C ILE A 13 12.74 -1.98 -3.06
N LEU A 14 12.45 -1.62 -1.81
CA LEU A 14 11.60 -2.39 -0.90
C LEU A 14 10.18 -1.81 -0.92
N VAL A 15 9.18 -2.61 -1.24
CA VAL A 15 7.77 -2.21 -1.15
C VAL A 15 7.12 -2.98 0.00
N LYS A 16 6.58 -2.26 0.99
CA LYS A 16 5.87 -2.82 2.14
C LYS A 16 4.48 -2.23 2.24
N GLY A 17 3.50 -3.05 2.60
CA GLY A 17 2.12 -2.60 2.72
C GLY A 17 1.12 -3.72 2.82
N SER A 18 -0.15 -3.32 2.85
CA SER A 18 -1.28 -4.25 2.85
C SER A 18 -1.61 -4.77 1.45
N SER A 19 -2.83 -5.25 1.22
CA SER A 19 -3.26 -5.73 -0.10
C SER A 19 -3.19 -4.67 -1.21
N LEU A 20 -3.21 -3.37 -0.88
CA LEU A 20 -3.08 -2.29 -1.86
C LEU A 20 -1.79 -2.35 -2.70
N VAL A 21 -0.71 -2.93 -2.16
CA VAL A 21 0.59 -2.96 -2.84
C VAL A 21 0.85 -4.23 -3.66
N LEU A 22 0.02 -5.26 -3.48
CA LEU A 22 0.26 -6.59 -4.06
C LEU A 22 -0.94 -7.17 -4.82
N LYS A 23 -2.17 -6.74 -4.52
CA LYS A 23 -3.37 -7.40 -5.04
C LYS A 23 -3.78 -6.81 -6.38
N VAL A 24 -4.03 -7.71 -7.34
CA VAL A 24 -4.66 -7.41 -8.62
C VAL A 24 -6.15 -7.79 -8.48
N PRO A 25 -7.10 -6.86 -8.71
CA PRO A 25 -8.54 -7.08 -8.47
C PRO A 25 -9.17 -8.10 -9.43
N GLU A 26 -8.58 -8.34 -10.60
CA GLU A 26 -9.10 -9.27 -11.60
C GLU A 26 -8.98 -10.73 -11.12
N ARG A 27 -10.09 -11.47 -11.18
CA ARG A 27 -10.12 -12.92 -10.83
C ARG A 27 -9.20 -13.77 -11.71
N ALA A 28 -8.94 -13.32 -12.92
CA ALA A 28 -7.99 -13.88 -13.87
C ALA A 28 -7.29 -12.68 -14.52
N PRO A 29 -6.16 -12.21 -13.97
CA PRO A 29 -5.43 -11.10 -14.57
C PRO A 29 -5.03 -11.48 -16.00
N LEU A 30 -5.15 -10.53 -16.92
CA LEU A 30 -4.67 -10.71 -18.28
C LEU A 30 -3.14 -10.92 -18.25
N PRO A 31 -2.55 -11.65 -19.22
CA PRO A 31 -1.10 -11.71 -19.34
C PRO A 31 -0.50 -10.29 -19.36
N GLY A 32 0.48 -10.04 -18.48
CA GLY A 32 1.10 -8.72 -18.33
C GLY A 32 0.47 -7.80 -17.27
N GLU A 33 -0.64 -8.21 -16.64
CA GLU A 33 -1.23 -7.48 -15.52
C GLU A 33 -0.59 -7.89 -14.19
N TYR A 34 0.15 -6.96 -13.60
CA TYR A 34 0.88 -7.16 -12.36
C TYR A 34 0.49 -6.14 -11.29
N ALA A 35 0.86 -6.41 -10.05
CA ALA A 35 0.90 -5.37 -9.03
C ALA A 35 1.91 -4.28 -9.42
N PHE A 36 1.71 -3.04 -8.97
CA PHE A 36 2.55 -1.91 -9.36
C PHE A 36 4.06 -2.14 -9.12
N PRO A 37 4.55 -2.91 -8.12
CA PRO A 37 6.00 -3.10 -7.95
C PRO A 37 6.70 -3.74 -9.15
N ARG A 38 6.01 -4.63 -9.89
CA ARG A 38 6.58 -5.22 -11.11
C ARG A 38 6.62 -4.20 -12.26
N HIS A 39 5.64 -3.29 -12.32
CA HIS A 39 5.68 -2.19 -13.27
C HIS A 39 6.81 -1.20 -12.95
N VAL A 40 7.10 -0.93 -11.67
CA VAL A 40 8.26 -0.10 -11.26
C VAL A 40 9.56 -0.69 -11.80
N GLU A 41 9.74 -2.00 -11.62
CA GLU A 41 10.91 -2.71 -12.13
C GLU A 41 11.04 -2.59 -13.65
N ASN A 42 9.95 -2.87 -14.37
CA ASN A 42 9.93 -2.78 -15.83
C ASN A 42 10.25 -1.36 -16.33
N ASP A 43 9.69 -0.33 -15.69
CA ASP A 43 9.88 1.08 -16.08
C ASP A 43 11.34 1.51 -15.87
N LEU A 44 11.97 1.12 -14.76
CA LEU A 44 13.37 1.43 -14.48
C LEU A 44 14.33 0.67 -15.41
N VAL A 45 14.06 -0.62 -15.67
CA VAL A 45 14.83 -1.41 -16.63
C VAL A 45 14.73 -0.80 -18.04
N ALA A 46 13.54 -0.37 -18.46
CA ALA A 46 13.34 0.29 -19.75
C ALA A 46 14.11 1.62 -19.88
N ARG A 47 14.40 2.27 -18.74
CA ARG A 47 15.25 3.48 -18.66
C ARG A 47 16.75 3.16 -18.56
N GLY A 48 17.15 1.89 -18.61
CA GLY A 48 18.54 1.47 -18.46
C GLY A 48 19.07 1.56 -17.03
N ILE A 49 18.18 1.58 -16.02
CA ILE A 49 18.56 1.60 -14.60
C ILE A 49 18.46 0.16 -14.06
N PRO A 50 19.58 -0.51 -13.75
CA PRO A 50 19.53 -1.82 -13.12
C PRO A 50 18.86 -1.71 -11.76
N VAL A 51 17.88 -2.55 -11.49
CA VAL A 51 17.07 -2.49 -10.27
C VAL A 51 16.71 -3.89 -9.80
N THR A 52 16.49 -4.04 -8.50
CA THR A 52 15.83 -5.19 -7.88
C THR A 52 14.70 -4.67 -7.00
N VAL A 53 13.47 -5.10 -7.29
CA VAL A 53 12.29 -4.71 -6.52
C VAL A 53 11.84 -5.87 -5.65
N TRP A 54 11.85 -5.69 -4.33
CA TRP A 54 11.29 -6.64 -3.38
C TRP A 54 9.92 -6.18 -2.92
N ASN A 55 8.86 -6.84 -3.41
CA ASN A 55 7.52 -6.68 -2.87
C ASN A 55 7.32 -7.56 -1.62
N ALA A 56 7.35 -6.94 -0.46
CA ALA A 56 7.09 -7.56 0.85
C ALA A 56 5.68 -7.23 1.38
N GLY A 57 4.74 -6.93 0.47
CA GLY A 57 3.35 -6.73 0.85
C GLY A 57 2.67 -8.01 1.35
N VAL A 58 1.75 -7.86 2.30
CA VAL A 58 0.96 -8.97 2.86
C VAL A 58 -0.52 -8.58 2.92
N VAL A 59 -1.42 -9.45 2.45
CA VAL A 59 -2.86 -9.16 2.42
C VAL A 59 -3.40 -8.96 3.83
N GLY A 60 -4.12 -7.85 4.04
CA GLY A 60 -4.72 -7.52 5.33
C GLY A 60 -3.69 -7.21 6.43
N GLU A 61 -2.45 -6.91 6.06
CA GLU A 61 -1.40 -6.62 7.03
C GLU A 61 -1.63 -5.24 7.70
N PRO A 62 -1.74 -5.20 9.04
CA PRO A 62 -1.80 -3.94 9.77
C PRO A 62 -0.41 -3.30 9.88
N THR A 63 -0.38 -2.00 10.11
CA THR A 63 0.86 -1.22 10.34
C THR A 63 1.70 -1.76 11.50
N SER A 64 1.10 -2.48 12.47
CA SER A 64 1.87 -3.13 13.54
C SER A 64 2.84 -4.21 13.06
N ALA A 65 2.56 -4.85 11.93
CA ALA A 65 3.40 -5.91 11.39
C ALA A 65 4.56 -5.36 10.53
N ALA A 66 4.58 -4.06 10.23
CA ALA A 66 5.64 -3.44 9.44
C ALA A 66 7.06 -3.68 10.00
N PHE A 67 7.19 -3.92 11.32
CA PHE A 67 8.45 -4.20 12.00
C PHE A 67 8.87 -5.68 12.02
N ALA A 68 7.97 -6.62 11.72
CA ALA A 68 8.20 -8.05 11.96
C ALA A 68 9.49 -8.55 11.29
N ASP A 69 9.69 -8.17 10.03
CA ASP A 69 10.84 -8.58 9.22
C ASP A 69 11.80 -7.42 8.92
N TRP A 70 11.78 -6.35 9.73
CA TRP A 70 12.53 -5.13 9.45
C TRP A 70 14.04 -5.39 9.34
N GLU A 71 14.62 -6.23 10.21
CA GLU A 71 16.05 -6.51 10.20
C GLU A 71 16.49 -7.20 8.90
N ALA A 72 15.73 -8.21 8.44
CA ALA A 72 16.02 -8.88 7.18
C ALA A 72 15.82 -7.95 5.98
N GLN A 73 14.72 -7.18 5.96
CA GLN A 73 14.32 -6.39 4.79
C GLN A 73 15.03 -5.05 4.67
N VAL A 74 15.46 -4.45 5.78
CA VAL A 74 16.08 -3.11 5.79
C VAL A 74 17.56 -3.21 6.16
N LEU A 75 17.88 -3.84 7.29
CA LEU A 75 19.27 -3.86 7.77
C LEU A 75 20.16 -4.78 6.92
N ALA A 76 19.70 -6.02 6.64
CA ALA A 76 20.48 -6.98 5.87
C ALA A 76 20.41 -6.70 4.35
N TRP A 77 19.22 -6.37 3.83
CA TRP A 77 19.04 -6.15 2.40
C TRP A 77 19.46 -4.75 1.93
N ALA A 78 19.48 -3.75 2.83
CA ALA A 78 19.93 -2.38 2.59
C ALA A 78 19.28 -1.73 1.34
N PRO A 79 17.96 -1.46 1.36
CA PRO A 79 17.26 -0.80 0.26
C PRO A 79 17.79 0.62 0.04
N ASP A 80 17.81 1.07 -1.22
CA ASP A 80 18.04 2.48 -1.58
C ASP A 80 16.73 3.28 -1.57
N VAL A 81 15.59 2.60 -1.81
CA VAL A 81 14.23 3.16 -1.78
C VAL A 81 13.31 2.25 -0.97
N ILE A 82 12.47 2.82 -0.10
CA ILE A 82 11.42 2.11 0.64
C ILE A 82 10.07 2.75 0.32
N VAL A 83 9.10 1.94 -0.10
CA VAL A 83 7.71 2.35 -0.34
C VAL A 83 6.80 1.77 0.74
N LEU A 84 6.01 2.61 1.40
CA LEU A 84 5.14 2.23 2.52
C LEU A 84 3.64 2.49 2.21
N GLY A 85 2.85 1.42 2.08
CA GLY A 85 1.41 1.43 1.82
C GLY A 85 0.56 0.72 2.89
N TYR A 86 0.59 1.23 4.12
CA TYR A 86 -0.17 0.77 5.29
C TYR A 86 -1.28 1.75 5.68
N GLY A 87 -2.06 1.43 6.71
CA GLY A 87 -3.12 2.28 7.24
C GLY A 87 -4.51 2.02 6.65
N TYR A 88 -4.58 1.41 5.47
CA TYR A 88 -5.86 1.08 4.83
C TYR A 88 -6.67 0.08 5.66
N TYR A 89 -6.02 -0.95 6.18
CA TYR A 89 -6.65 -2.00 6.98
C TYR A 89 -7.26 -1.44 8.27
N GLU A 90 -6.55 -0.50 8.93
CA GLU A 90 -7.03 0.23 10.10
C GLU A 90 -8.22 1.16 9.81
N CYS A 91 -8.49 1.46 8.53
CA CYS A 91 -9.63 2.28 8.13
C CYS A 91 -10.88 1.45 7.79
N ILE A 92 -10.77 0.13 7.61
CA ILE A 92 -11.90 -0.73 7.21
C ILE A 92 -12.96 -0.76 8.31
N HIS A 93 -12.59 -1.21 9.52
CA HIS A 93 -13.51 -1.35 10.64
C HIS A 93 -13.23 -0.34 11.76
N GLY A 94 -14.27 0.30 12.28
CA GLY A 94 -14.16 1.09 13.50
C GLY A 94 -14.01 0.20 14.75
N PHE A 95 -14.83 -0.85 14.87
CA PHE A 95 -14.75 -1.78 16.00
C PHE A 95 -15.09 -3.24 15.66
N LEU A 96 -15.61 -3.51 14.47
CA LEU A 96 -15.84 -4.87 14.05
C LEU A 96 -14.55 -5.68 14.08
N PRO A 97 -14.53 -6.83 14.77
CA PRO A 97 -13.33 -7.65 14.81
C PRO A 97 -13.00 -8.19 13.43
N HIS A 98 -11.73 -8.07 13.05
CA HIS A 98 -11.20 -8.57 11.78
C HIS A 98 -11.40 -10.07 11.55
N TRP A 99 -11.52 -10.87 12.61
CA TRP A 99 -11.85 -12.30 12.45
C TRP A 99 -13.24 -12.49 11.84
N PHE A 100 -14.19 -11.59 12.13
CA PHE A 100 -15.56 -11.71 11.63
C PHE A 100 -15.64 -11.38 10.13
N GLU A 101 -14.88 -10.37 9.69
CA GLU A 101 -14.70 -10.09 8.26
C GLU A 101 -14.07 -11.29 7.54
N ARG A 102 -12.99 -11.87 8.10
CA ARG A 102 -12.33 -13.04 7.50
C ARG A 102 -13.24 -14.25 7.40
N LEU A 103 -14.16 -14.45 8.36
CA LEU A 103 -15.19 -15.48 8.27
C LEU A 103 -16.23 -15.20 7.18
N ALA A 104 -16.63 -13.93 7.00
CA ALA A 104 -17.60 -13.54 5.98
C ALA A 104 -17.01 -13.60 4.55
N ASN A 105 -15.73 -13.24 4.42
CA ASN A 105 -15.00 -13.08 3.16
C ASN A 105 -13.64 -13.80 3.20
N PRO A 106 -13.62 -15.14 3.29
CA PRO A 106 -12.36 -15.88 3.30
C PRO A 106 -11.69 -15.79 1.92
N GLU A 107 -10.39 -15.48 1.92
CA GLU A 107 -9.56 -15.48 0.70
C GLU A 107 -9.35 -16.92 0.20
N ILE A 108 -9.06 -17.86 1.11
CA ILE A 108 -9.01 -19.28 0.83
C ILE A 108 -10.36 -19.90 1.18
N ARG A 109 -11.16 -20.21 0.15
CA ARG A 109 -12.43 -20.91 0.34
C ARG A 109 -12.18 -22.38 0.64
N ARG A 110 -12.59 -22.84 1.82
CA ARG A 110 -12.66 -24.28 2.11
C ARG A 110 -13.93 -24.84 1.45
N PRO A 111 -13.84 -25.86 0.57
CA PRO A 111 -15.01 -26.42 -0.09
C PRO A 111 -15.99 -27.05 0.93
N GLY A 112 -17.29 -27.01 0.61
CA GLY A 112 -18.36 -27.65 1.40
C GLY A 112 -19.70 -26.92 1.32
N VAL A 113 -20.76 -27.62 0.90
CA VAL A 113 -22.11 -27.06 0.68
C VAL A 113 -22.70 -26.45 1.97
N LEU A 114 -22.61 -27.16 3.10
CA LEU A 114 -23.13 -26.67 4.39
C LEU A 114 -22.38 -25.41 4.87
N ARG A 115 -21.07 -25.35 4.65
CA ARG A 115 -20.25 -24.18 5.01
C ARG A 115 -20.62 -22.99 4.15
N GLU A 116 -20.82 -23.19 2.86
CA GLU A 116 -21.22 -22.12 1.94
C GLU A 116 -22.64 -21.61 2.23
N LEU A 117 -23.57 -22.52 2.56
CA LEU A 117 -24.92 -22.17 2.98
C LEU A 117 -24.88 -21.38 4.29
N GLY A 118 -24.20 -21.88 5.32
CA GLY A 118 -24.06 -21.17 6.61
C GLY A 118 -23.39 -19.81 6.44
N ARG A 119 -22.39 -19.70 5.58
CA ARG A 119 -21.73 -18.42 5.27
C ARG A 119 -22.68 -17.43 4.59
N THR A 120 -23.48 -17.90 3.64
CA THR A 120 -24.35 -17.05 2.83
C THR A 120 -25.62 -16.66 3.57
N VAL A 121 -26.18 -17.56 4.38
CA VAL A 121 -27.45 -17.37 5.10
C VAL A 121 -27.25 -16.75 6.49
N LEU A 122 -26.17 -17.07 7.19
CA LEU A 122 -25.94 -16.60 8.57
C LEU A 122 -24.81 -15.58 8.66
N VAL A 123 -23.58 -15.98 8.27
CA VAL A 123 -22.38 -15.17 8.55
C VAL A 123 -22.41 -13.84 7.81
N ARG A 124 -22.72 -13.85 6.50
CA ARG A 124 -22.76 -12.63 5.68
C ARG A 124 -23.86 -11.65 6.10
N PRO A 125 -25.12 -12.07 6.31
CA PRO A 125 -26.15 -11.17 6.81
C PRO A 125 -25.82 -10.62 8.20
N ALA A 126 -25.34 -11.45 9.12
CA ALA A 126 -24.92 -11.00 10.45
C ALA A 126 -23.79 -9.97 10.36
N TRP A 127 -22.79 -10.21 9.51
CA TRP A 127 -21.69 -9.27 9.29
C TRP A 127 -22.17 -7.94 8.71
N LYS A 128 -23.01 -7.97 7.67
CA LYS A 128 -23.61 -6.75 7.09
C LYS A 128 -24.45 -6.00 8.11
N GLY A 129 -25.27 -6.70 8.90
CA GLY A 129 -26.08 -6.11 9.96
C GLY A 129 -25.20 -5.39 10.99
N SER A 130 -24.13 -6.04 11.46
CA SER A 130 -23.20 -5.43 12.39
C SER A 130 -22.42 -4.26 11.80
N ALA A 131 -22.12 -4.27 10.49
CA ALA A 131 -21.51 -3.13 9.80
C ALA A 131 -22.45 -1.92 9.72
N GLN A 132 -23.76 -2.15 9.51
CA GLN A 132 -24.77 -1.08 9.56
C GLN A 132 -24.96 -0.54 10.97
N VAL A 133 -24.99 -1.41 11.99
CA VAL A 133 -25.01 -0.99 13.38
C VAL A 133 -23.75 -0.16 13.70
N GLN A 134 -22.57 -0.60 13.24
CA GLN A 134 -21.33 0.16 13.37
C GLN A 134 -21.46 1.56 12.78
N ARG A 135 -22.05 1.74 11.60
CA ARG A 135 -22.31 3.08 11.01
C ARG A 135 -23.07 4.00 11.96
N PHE A 136 -24.14 3.50 12.57
CA PHE A 136 -24.97 4.29 13.49
C PHE A 136 -24.17 4.70 14.73
N TRP A 137 -23.39 3.78 15.31
CA TRP A 137 -22.58 4.05 16.49
C TRP A 137 -21.34 4.91 16.19
N GLU A 138 -20.78 4.81 14.98
CA GLU A 138 -19.63 5.61 14.54
C GLU A 138 -19.93 7.11 14.58
N GLN A 139 -21.16 7.51 14.26
CA GLN A 139 -21.59 8.90 14.32
C GLN A 139 -21.62 9.45 15.75
N ARG A 140 -21.71 8.58 16.79
CA ARG A 140 -22.00 9.00 18.18
C ARG A 140 -20.85 8.80 19.17
N VAL A 141 -19.96 7.81 18.98
CA VAL A 141 -19.00 7.37 20.03
C VAL A 141 -17.52 7.43 19.59
N HIS A 142 -17.24 7.72 18.31
CA HIS A 142 -16.02 7.19 17.68
C HIS A 142 -14.80 8.11 17.56
N ARG A 143 -14.93 9.43 17.75
CA ARG A 143 -13.79 10.37 17.54
C ARG A 143 -12.56 9.96 18.35
N ILE A 144 -12.74 9.65 19.65
CA ILE A 144 -11.63 9.33 20.55
C ILE A 144 -10.90 8.03 20.15
N ARG A 145 -11.62 6.97 19.76
CA ARG A 145 -11.00 5.69 19.39
C ARG A 145 -10.31 5.77 18.02
N ALA A 146 -10.95 6.40 17.02
CA ALA A 146 -10.34 6.66 15.72
C ALA A 146 -9.04 7.46 15.87
N ASP A 147 -9.06 8.53 16.67
CA ASP A 147 -7.88 9.37 16.88
C ASP A 147 -6.75 8.63 17.60
N ARG A 148 -7.07 7.73 18.53
CA ARG A 148 -6.05 6.88 19.19
C ARG A 148 -5.44 5.87 18.22
N LEU A 149 -6.25 5.23 17.38
CA LEU A 149 -5.78 4.29 16.36
C LEU A 149 -4.90 5.01 15.34
N ARG A 150 -5.36 6.13 14.79
CA ARG A 150 -4.60 6.98 13.86
C ARG A 150 -3.26 7.39 14.45
N ARG A 151 -3.25 7.96 15.67
CA ARG A 151 -1.99 8.30 16.37
C ARG A 151 -1.06 7.11 16.58
N ARG A 152 -1.59 5.89 16.73
CA ARG A 152 -0.78 4.67 16.84
C ARG A 152 -0.18 4.28 15.48
N VAL A 153 -0.94 4.39 14.40
CA VAL A 153 -0.45 4.16 13.02
C VAL A 153 0.66 5.14 12.69
N ILE A 154 0.42 6.45 12.89
CA ILE A 154 1.41 7.50 12.63
C ILE A 154 2.70 7.31 13.43
N ARG A 155 2.60 7.01 14.73
CA ARG A 155 3.81 6.72 15.55
C ARG A 155 4.61 5.54 15.03
N ARG A 156 3.95 4.51 14.48
CA ARG A 156 4.64 3.35 13.89
C ARG A 156 5.31 3.68 12.57
N TYR A 157 4.63 4.45 11.72
CA TYR A 157 5.22 4.99 10.50
C TYR A 157 6.47 5.83 10.81
N ALA A 158 6.37 6.79 11.72
CA ALA A 158 7.51 7.61 12.11
C ALA A 158 8.66 6.74 12.64
N ALA A 159 8.37 5.78 13.51
CA ALA A 159 9.37 4.89 14.06
C ALA A 159 10.05 4.00 13.00
N ILE A 160 9.33 3.48 12.00
CA ILE A 160 9.94 2.65 10.95
C ILE A 160 10.78 3.51 10.01
N ILE A 161 10.33 4.72 9.67
CA ILE A 161 11.08 5.68 8.85
C ILE A 161 12.39 6.06 9.57
N ASP A 162 12.32 6.48 10.83
CA ASP A 162 13.49 6.84 11.64
C ASP A 162 14.47 5.70 11.80
N ARG A 163 13.97 4.46 11.99
CA ARG A 163 14.82 3.28 12.14
C ARG A 163 15.52 2.95 10.82
N SER A 164 14.80 3.02 9.69
CA SER A 164 15.36 2.77 8.36
C SER A 164 16.38 3.81 7.92
N ARG A 165 16.13 5.10 8.21
CA ARG A 165 17.07 6.19 7.92
C ARG A 165 18.41 6.02 8.63
N ARG A 166 18.37 5.61 9.90
CA ARG A 166 19.59 5.29 10.68
C ARG A 166 20.38 4.09 10.15
N ALA A 167 19.76 3.20 9.37
CA ALA A 167 20.43 2.02 8.83
C ALA A 167 21.14 2.27 7.49
N GLY A 168 20.61 3.13 6.63
CA GLY A 168 21.18 3.32 5.29
C GLY A 168 20.71 4.55 4.50
N SER A 169 20.05 5.53 5.16
CA SER A 169 19.51 6.74 4.54
C SER A 169 18.73 6.51 3.22
N PRO A 170 17.78 5.55 3.14
CA PRO A 170 17.00 5.34 1.92
C PRO A 170 16.06 6.50 1.64
N LEU A 171 15.68 6.69 0.37
CA LEU A 171 14.48 7.45 0.01
C LEU A 171 13.26 6.68 0.52
N VAL A 172 12.40 7.31 1.31
CA VAL A 172 11.16 6.72 1.81
C VAL A 172 9.95 7.41 1.19
N LEU A 173 9.15 6.64 0.47
CA LEU A 173 7.89 7.06 -0.13
C LEU A 173 6.73 6.51 0.69
N VAL A 174 5.92 7.41 1.26
CA VAL A 174 4.66 7.05 1.94
C VAL A 174 3.54 7.22 0.94
N LEU A 175 2.77 6.17 0.69
CA LEU A 175 1.61 6.24 -0.19
C LEU A 175 0.41 6.77 0.60
N ASP A 176 -0.30 7.75 0.04
CA ASP A 176 -1.63 8.07 0.54
C ASP A 176 -2.65 7.00 0.10
N LEU A 177 -3.82 7.02 0.74
CA LEU A 177 -4.86 6.02 0.56
C LEU A 177 -5.98 6.56 -0.32
N LEU A 178 -6.40 5.78 -1.32
CA LEU A 178 -7.57 6.12 -2.12
C LEU A 178 -8.86 5.71 -1.39
N GLY A 179 -9.90 6.54 -1.45
CA GLY A 179 -11.20 6.22 -0.86
C GLY A 179 -11.86 4.98 -1.50
N PRO A 180 -12.77 4.29 -0.79
CA PRO A 180 -13.54 3.19 -1.38
C PRO A 180 -14.51 3.72 -2.43
N ASN A 181 -14.83 2.91 -3.45
CA ASN A 181 -15.96 3.20 -4.33
C ASN A 181 -17.32 2.97 -3.62
N GLU A 182 -18.42 3.20 -4.33
CA GLU A 182 -19.78 2.98 -3.80
C GLU A 182 -20.02 1.57 -3.26
N ARG A 183 -19.49 0.55 -3.95
CA ARG A 183 -19.63 -0.85 -3.55
C ARG A 183 -19.00 -1.09 -2.19
N ALA A 184 -17.74 -0.70 -2.00
CA ALA A 184 -17.04 -0.86 -0.73
C ALA A 184 -17.58 0.07 0.35
N ALA A 185 -18.01 1.29 0.00
CA ALA A 185 -18.63 2.22 0.95
C ALA A 185 -19.91 1.64 1.60
N SER A 186 -20.68 0.83 0.86
CA SER A 186 -21.86 0.12 1.41
C SER A 186 -21.49 -0.95 2.43
N TRP A 187 -20.30 -1.54 2.32
CA TRP A 187 -19.79 -2.61 3.19
C TRP A 187 -19.04 -2.06 4.39
N PHE A 188 -18.40 -0.91 4.23
CA PHE A 188 -17.60 -0.24 5.25
C PHE A 188 -18.03 1.22 5.41
N PRO A 189 -19.21 1.48 5.99
CA PRO A 189 -19.66 2.84 6.18
C PRO A 189 -18.65 3.66 6.99
N GLY A 190 -18.50 4.94 6.63
CA GLY A 190 -17.55 5.86 7.29
C GLY A 190 -16.08 5.66 6.93
N MET A 191 -15.73 4.63 6.16
CA MET A 191 -14.35 4.33 5.76
C MET A 191 -13.69 5.48 4.98
N ALA A 192 -14.43 6.13 4.09
CA ALA A 192 -13.93 7.29 3.34
C ALA A 192 -13.46 8.43 4.27
N GLY A 193 -14.24 8.74 5.31
CA GLY A 193 -13.85 9.75 6.31
C GLY A 193 -12.65 9.34 7.16
N ARG A 194 -12.52 8.04 7.48
CA ARG A 194 -11.34 7.49 8.16
C ARG A 194 -10.08 7.56 7.30
N ILE A 195 -10.20 7.26 6.01
CA ILE A 195 -9.12 7.38 5.03
C ILE A 195 -8.69 8.84 4.88
N ALA A 196 -9.62 9.77 4.71
CA ALA A 196 -9.29 11.19 4.63
C ALA A 196 -8.49 11.64 5.86
N ALA A 197 -9.00 11.35 7.06
CA ALA A 197 -8.29 11.70 8.30
C ALA A 197 -6.92 10.99 8.42
N MET A 198 -6.79 9.76 7.93
CA MET A 198 -5.51 9.05 7.90
C MET A 198 -4.52 9.73 6.94
N ASN A 199 -4.95 10.10 5.74
CA ASN A 199 -4.13 10.79 4.75
C ASN A 199 -3.62 12.13 5.30
N ASP A 200 -4.50 12.94 5.89
CA ASP A 200 -4.11 14.22 6.51
C ASP A 200 -3.02 14.01 7.58
N ALA A 201 -3.14 12.95 8.38
CA ALA A 201 -2.19 12.64 9.43
C ALA A 201 -0.87 12.06 8.89
N LEU A 202 -0.90 11.27 7.80
CA LEU A 202 0.28 10.80 7.11
C LEU A 202 1.03 11.98 6.46
N GLU A 203 0.31 12.90 5.83
CA GLU A 203 0.87 14.10 5.21
C GLU A 203 1.54 15.00 6.24
N ALA A 204 0.85 15.30 7.35
CA ALA A 204 1.42 16.06 8.46
C ALA A 204 2.66 15.38 9.07
N MET A 205 2.66 14.05 9.17
CA MET A 205 3.80 13.30 9.67
C MET A 205 4.99 13.39 8.71
N VAL A 206 4.79 13.17 7.41
CA VAL A 206 5.85 13.30 6.40
C VAL A 206 6.43 14.71 6.41
N ALA A 207 5.58 15.75 6.42
CA ALA A 207 6.01 17.14 6.48
C ALA A 207 6.87 17.42 7.74
N GLY A 208 6.55 16.77 8.87
CA GLY A 208 7.29 16.90 10.12
C GLY A 208 8.73 16.36 10.09
N PHE A 209 9.10 15.52 9.11
CA PHE A 209 10.48 15.07 8.95
C PHE A 209 11.40 16.16 8.39
N ALA A 210 10.86 17.12 7.63
CA ALA A 210 11.61 18.17 6.95
C ALA A 210 12.84 17.66 6.17
N ASP A 211 12.72 16.47 5.57
CA ASP A 211 13.78 15.78 4.84
C ASP A 211 13.29 15.46 3.42
N ALA A 212 14.08 15.84 2.41
CA ALA A 212 13.78 15.57 1.01
C ALA A 212 13.78 14.06 0.68
N ASP A 213 14.40 13.21 1.49
CA ASP A 213 14.37 11.75 1.34
C ASP A 213 13.16 11.11 2.05
N VAL A 214 12.23 11.88 2.63
CA VAL A 214 10.94 11.36 3.15
C VAL A 214 9.79 12.08 2.47
N ARG A 215 9.11 11.40 1.54
CA ARG A 215 8.12 12.03 0.66
C ARG A 215 6.75 11.36 0.74
N MET A 216 5.71 12.17 0.55
CA MET A 216 4.38 11.68 0.27
C MET A 216 4.27 11.44 -1.23
N LEU A 217 3.77 10.28 -1.63
CA LEU A 217 3.33 10.01 -3.00
C LEU A 217 1.81 9.93 -2.99
N SER A 218 1.16 10.98 -3.51
CA SER A 218 -0.30 11.04 -3.54
C SER A 218 -0.85 10.18 -4.67
N VAL A 219 -1.35 8.99 -4.32
CA VAL A 219 -2.13 8.14 -5.21
C VAL A 219 -3.40 8.85 -5.67
N ARG A 220 -4.01 9.66 -4.79
CA ARG A 220 -5.19 10.47 -5.14
C ARG A 220 -4.92 11.43 -6.30
N ALA A 221 -3.75 12.07 -6.34
CA ALA A 221 -3.37 12.97 -7.43
C ALA A 221 -3.15 12.24 -8.78
N LEU A 222 -2.92 10.92 -8.75
CA LEU A 222 -2.76 10.10 -9.96
C LEU A 222 -4.09 9.62 -10.57
N VAL A 223 -5.20 9.84 -9.85
CA VAL A 223 -6.56 9.66 -10.38
C VAL A 223 -6.90 10.88 -11.22
N GLY A 224 -6.36 10.92 -12.43
CA GLY A 224 -6.63 11.99 -13.40
C GLY A 224 -8.06 11.94 -13.97
N PRO A 225 -8.57 13.04 -14.54
CA PRO A 225 -9.90 13.10 -15.17
C PRO A 225 -10.02 12.16 -16.38
N GLU A 226 -8.90 11.76 -16.97
CA GLU A 226 -8.80 10.79 -18.07
C GLU A 226 -8.68 9.33 -17.56
N ALA A 227 -9.00 9.07 -16.29
CA ALA A 227 -9.04 7.70 -15.80
C ALA A 227 -10.19 6.95 -16.50
N GLU A 228 -9.87 5.85 -17.16
CA GLU A 228 -10.89 4.98 -17.74
C GLU A 228 -11.45 4.09 -16.62
N GLY A 229 -12.75 4.22 -16.38
CA GLY A 229 -13.48 3.41 -15.41
C GLY A 229 -13.15 3.73 -13.95
N ASP A 230 -13.61 2.84 -13.07
CA ASP A 230 -13.41 2.98 -11.63
C ASP A 230 -11.92 2.73 -11.28
N PRO A 231 -11.23 3.65 -10.57
CA PRO A 231 -9.86 3.44 -10.13
C PRO A 231 -9.71 2.26 -9.15
N VAL A 232 -10.79 1.83 -8.50
CA VAL A 232 -10.83 0.69 -7.56
C VAL A 232 -12.04 -0.23 -7.85
N PRO A 233 -12.00 -1.04 -8.93
CA PRO A 233 -13.18 -1.72 -9.48
C PRO A 233 -13.80 -2.79 -8.56
N ASP A 234 -13.01 -3.41 -7.67
CA ASP A 234 -13.54 -4.31 -6.64
C ASP A 234 -13.96 -3.58 -5.36
N GLY A 235 -13.76 -2.27 -5.34
CA GLY A 235 -14.04 -1.30 -4.30
C GLY A 235 -12.86 -0.91 -3.43
N LEU A 236 -11.73 -1.62 -3.50
CA LEU A 236 -10.58 -1.40 -2.63
C LEU A 236 -9.23 -1.36 -3.38
N HIS A 237 -9.05 -2.18 -4.42
CA HIS A 237 -7.75 -2.38 -5.07
C HIS A 237 -7.66 -1.71 -6.43
N TYR A 238 -6.49 -1.13 -6.71
CA TYR A 238 -6.26 -0.29 -7.89
C TYR A 238 -6.46 -1.05 -9.20
N ASN A 239 -7.09 -0.40 -10.18
CA ASN A 239 -7.21 -0.89 -11.55
C ASN A 239 -5.85 -0.88 -12.29
N PRO A 240 -5.73 -1.55 -13.45
CA PRO A 240 -4.51 -1.58 -14.25
C PRO A 240 -3.87 -0.20 -14.52
N GLN A 241 -4.68 0.77 -14.95
CA GLN A 241 -4.21 2.09 -15.33
C GLN A 241 -3.58 2.83 -14.14
N LEU A 242 -4.25 2.81 -12.99
CA LEU A 242 -3.76 3.45 -11.77
C LEU A 242 -2.51 2.74 -11.22
N ARG A 243 -2.44 1.39 -11.29
CA ARG A 243 -1.22 0.65 -10.92
C ARG A 243 -0.01 1.11 -11.74
N ARG A 244 -0.19 1.31 -13.06
CA ARG A 244 0.88 1.81 -13.94
C ARG A 244 1.26 3.26 -13.62
N ARG A 245 0.29 4.13 -13.32
CA ARG A 245 0.57 5.53 -12.91
C ARG A 245 1.33 5.59 -11.58
N ILE A 246 0.93 4.79 -10.59
CA ILE A 246 1.65 4.66 -9.31
C ILE A 246 3.08 4.16 -9.56
N ALA A 247 3.23 3.13 -10.40
CA ALA A 247 4.54 2.57 -10.74
C ALA A 247 5.45 3.60 -11.39
N SER A 248 4.96 4.34 -12.39
CA SER A 248 5.73 5.38 -13.06
C SER A 248 6.16 6.48 -12.08
N ALA A 249 5.27 6.94 -11.20
CA ALA A 249 5.61 7.94 -10.19
C ALA A 249 6.69 7.46 -9.20
N ILE A 250 6.64 6.18 -8.80
CA ILE A 250 7.70 5.56 -7.98
C ILE A 250 9.00 5.46 -8.77
N ALA A 251 8.94 5.05 -10.04
CA ALA A 251 10.11 4.92 -10.92
C ALA A 251 10.80 6.27 -11.16
N ASP A 252 10.04 7.36 -11.29
CA ASP A 252 10.59 8.72 -11.41
C ASP A 252 11.39 9.11 -10.15
N ALA A 253 10.78 8.96 -8.97
CA ALA A 253 11.45 9.24 -7.70
C ALA A 253 12.67 8.33 -7.46
N ALA A 254 12.57 7.06 -7.86
CA ALA A 254 13.67 6.10 -7.76
C ALA A 254 14.83 6.44 -8.72
N ALA A 255 14.53 6.93 -9.92
CA ALA A 255 15.53 7.38 -10.88
C ALA A 255 16.28 8.63 -10.39
N GLU A 256 15.55 9.61 -9.80
CA GLU A 256 16.17 10.75 -9.12
C GLU A 256 17.13 10.30 -8.01
N ARG A 257 16.68 9.33 -7.19
CA ARG A 257 17.52 8.76 -6.13
C ARG A 257 18.76 8.07 -6.71
N SER A 258 18.60 7.29 -7.76
CA SER A 258 19.68 6.59 -8.45
C SER A 258 20.76 7.57 -8.94
N ALA A 259 20.35 8.68 -9.54
CA ALA A 259 21.25 9.75 -9.95
C ALA A 259 21.97 10.40 -8.75
N ALA A 260 21.24 10.70 -7.67
CA ALA A 260 21.80 11.31 -6.46
C ALA A 260 22.87 10.45 -5.76
N ILE A 261 22.76 9.11 -5.84
CA ILE A 261 23.74 8.18 -5.26
C ILE A 261 24.82 7.72 -6.26
N GLY A 262 24.95 8.41 -7.40
CA GLY A 262 26.00 8.12 -8.39
C GLY A 262 25.80 6.83 -9.18
N ARG A 263 24.55 6.38 -9.34
CA ARG A 263 24.16 5.21 -10.14
C ARG A 263 23.29 5.63 -11.33
N PRO A 264 23.83 6.37 -12.32
CA PRO A 264 23.05 6.84 -13.45
C PRO A 264 22.60 5.69 -14.38
N ALA A 265 21.63 5.97 -15.25
CA ALA A 265 21.21 5.05 -16.29
C ALA A 265 22.37 4.64 -17.20
N VAL A 266 22.40 3.38 -17.59
CA VAL A 266 23.30 2.85 -18.61
C VAL A 266 22.58 2.94 -19.95
N SER A 267 23.23 3.47 -20.99
CA SER A 267 22.64 3.47 -22.33
C SER A 267 22.24 2.05 -22.73
N PRO A 268 20.99 1.83 -23.19
CA PRO A 268 20.58 0.54 -23.72
C PRO A 268 21.48 0.21 -24.91
N ARG A 269 22.11 -0.97 -24.86
CA ARG A 269 22.87 -1.53 -25.99
C ARG A 269 21.94 -2.14 -27.00
#